data_AF-A0A9C7VKL4-F1
#
_entry.id   AF-A0A9C7VKL4-F1
#
_cell.length_a   1.000
_cell.length_b   1.000
_cell.length_c   1.000
_cell.angle_alpha   90.00
_cell.angle_beta   90.00
_cell.angle_gamma   90.00
#
_symmetry.space_group_name_H-M   'P 1'
#
loop_
_entity.id
_entity.type
_entity.pdbx_description
1 polymer ?
#
loop_
_entity_poly.entity_id
_entity_poly.type
_entity_poly.pdbx_seq_one_letter_code
_entity_poly.pdbx_strand_id
1 'polypeptide(L)'
;MKKIASVLLILLILSSCGSPPPFFNRQPFQPSNPFPANGASNVSVDATLSWSCSDPDKDTLKYDIYFGVDPAPPLVEKDHPTNSWNPGILSYNTTYYWKIIAKDGKGGETSGPVWHFTTESTPIYTLTVTTIPEEGLSIEIDGKTFTSPKTAFVGKGNHTIGVLSPQYKDRSNWVSGDDTEYVFDRWNDGNTQNPRNVYIDGDATYTASVSVFYYVDFDVVGGGGLNINSGYYAAGTSILAEAQPSSGYTFDYWEINGQIYRNNPISILVDEPKRVV
;
A
#
# COMPACT_ATOMS: atom_id res chain seq x y z
N MET A 1 1.06 95.81 77.17
CA MET A 1 0.20 94.70 76.71
C MET A 1 0.84 94.08 75.47
N LYS A 2 1.32 92.84 75.56
CA LYS A 2 2.04 92.11 74.49
C LYS A 2 1.03 91.53 73.50
N LYS A 3 1.27 91.65 72.18
CA LYS A 3 0.58 90.87 71.14
C LYS A 3 1.61 90.02 70.38
N ILE A 4 1.39 88.71 70.39
CA ILE A 4 2.19 87.67 69.74
C ILE A 4 1.55 87.42 68.36
N ALA A 5 2.35 87.43 67.29
CA ALA A 5 1.92 87.02 65.96
C ALA A 5 2.32 85.55 65.72
N SER A 6 1.33 84.70 65.41
CA SER A 6 1.56 83.32 64.97
C SER A 6 1.88 83.30 63.48
N VAL A 7 2.97 82.63 63.11
CA VAL A 7 3.33 82.32 61.73
C VAL A 7 2.91 80.87 61.47
N LEU A 8 2.01 80.67 60.52
CA LEU A 8 1.51 79.37 60.09
C LEU A 8 2.47 78.80 59.03
N LEU A 9 3.17 77.71 59.36
CA LEU A 9 4.07 76.99 58.46
C LEU A 9 3.26 75.95 57.68
N ILE A 10 3.08 76.17 56.37
CA ILE A 10 2.44 75.20 55.46
C ILE A 10 3.48 74.19 55.02
N LEU A 11 3.30 72.93 55.44
CA LEU A 11 4.16 71.80 55.09
C LEU A 11 3.72 71.22 53.73
N LEU A 12 4.47 71.52 52.66
CA LEU A 12 4.30 70.87 51.36
C LEU A 12 4.90 69.44 51.43
N ILE A 13 4.03 68.43 51.43
CA ILE A 13 4.43 67.03 51.32
C ILE A 13 4.63 66.73 49.83
N LEU A 14 5.88 66.78 49.35
CA LEU A 14 6.26 66.22 48.06
C LEU A 14 6.16 64.70 48.15
N SER A 15 5.10 64.13 47.58
CA SER A 15 5.02 62.69 47.30
C SER A 15 6.10 62.36 46.28
N SER A 16 7.19 61.78 46.78
CA SER A 16 8.18 61.10 45.96
C SER A 16 7.49 59.90 45.30
N CYS A 17 7.18 60.02 44.02
CA CYS A 17 6.83 58.88 43.19
C CYS A 17 8.11 58.07 42.96
N GLY A 18 8.46 57.19 43.90
CA GLY A 18 9.49 56.18 43.66
C GLY A 18 9.06 55.36 42.46
N SER A 19 9.83 55.41 41.37
CA SER A 19 9.63 54.53 40.23
C SER A 19 9.55 53.09 40.74
N PRO A 20 8.55 52.28 40.35
CA PRO A 20 8.54 50.87 40.69
C PRO A 20 9.89 50.25 40.28
N PRO A 21 10.46 49.33 41.08
CA PRO A 21 11.72 48.69 40.72
C PRO A 21 11.63 48.09 39.30
N PRO A 22 12.71 48.10 38.52
CA PRO A 22 12.68 47.50 37.18
C PRO A 22 12.22 46.05 37.30
N PHE A 23 11.15 45.70 36.60
CA PHE A 23 10.71 44.32 36.49
C PHE A 23 11.82 43.55 35.75
N PHE A 24 12.55 42.70 36.48
CA PHE A 24 13.48 41.75 35.87
C PHE A 24 12.66 40.65 35.20
N ASN A 25 12.84 40.51 33.89
CA ASN A 25 12.24 39.45 33.10
C ASN A 25 12.66 38.07 33.64
N ARG A 26 11.70 37.21 33.96
CA ARG A 26 11.92 35.82 34.34
C ARG A 26 11.64 34.94 33.14
N GLN A 27 12.51 33.95 32.94
CA GLN A 27 12.33 32.99 31.85
C GLN A 27 11.03 32.18 32.02
N PRO A 28 10.50 31.60 30.92
CA PRO A 28 9.32 30.75 30.96
C PRO A 28 9.48 29.54 31.88
N PHE A 29 8.37 28.99 32.38
CA PHE A 29 8.41 27.67 33.02
C PHE A 29 8.69 26.58 31.99
N GLN A 30 9.30 25.48 32.44
CA GLN A 30 9.60 24.35 31.57
C GLN A 30 8.32 23.79 30.91
N PRO A 31 8.32 23.55 29.58
CA PRO A 31 7.25 22.82 28.92
C PRO A 31 6.96 21.48 29.61
N SER A 32 5.68 21.16 29.80
CA SER A 32 5.20 20.02 30.57
C SER A 32 3.92 19.44 29.97
N ASN A 33 3.40 18.33 30.54
CA ASN A 33 2.16 17.66 30.11
C ASN A 33 2.07 17.41 28.59
N PRO A 34 3.03 16.67 28.01
CA PRO A 34 3.00 16.37 26.59
C PRO A 34 1.79 15.51 26.23
N PHE A 35 1.19 15.81 25.09
CA PHE A 35 0.34 14.89 24.34
C PHE A 35 0.94 14.72 22.94
N PRO A 36 1.10 13.49 22.43
CA PRO A 36 0.97 12.21 23.14
C PRO A 36 1.86 12.14 24.40
N ALA A 37 1.39 11.40 25.41
CA ALA A 37 2.14 11.27 26.67
C ALA A 37 3.53 10.67 26.41
N ASN A 38 4.52 11.06 27.22
CA ASN A 38 5.87 10.53 27.08
C ASN A 38 5.87 9.00 27.26
N GLY A 39 6.39 8.27 26.28
CA GLY A 39 6.39 6.81 26.23
C GLY A 39 5.09 6.17 25.77
N ALA A 40 4.10 6.94 25.29
CA ALA A 40 2.85 6.39 24.78
C ALA A 40 3.10 5.48 23.57
N SER A 41 2.34 4.39 23.48
CA SER A 41 2.29 3.48 22.33
C SER A 41 0.89 3.49 21.72
N ASN A 42 0.75 2.94 20.51
CA ASN A 42 -0.52 2.92 19.76
C ASN A 42 -1.14 4.31 19.59
N VAL A 43 -0.29 5.31 19.39
CA VAL A 43 -0.73 6.66 19.08
C VAL A 43 -1.22 6.70 17.64
N SER A 44 -2.38 7.33 17.40
CA SER A 44 -2.90 7.52 16.04
C SER A 44 -1.87 8.20 15.14
N VAL A 45 -1.78 7.78 13.89
CA VAL A 45 -0.86 8.39 12.91
C VAL A 45 -1.23 9.84 12.54
N ASP A 46 -2.41 10.32 12.92
CA ASP A 46 -2.86 11.71 12.75
C ASP A 46 -2.78 12.56 14.04
N ALA A 47 -2.06 12.08 15.07
CA ALA A 47 -1.98 12.76 16.35
C ALA A 47 -1.35 14.16 16.25
N THR A 48 -2.04 15.15 16.83
CA THR A 48 -1.52 16.51 17.03
C THR A 48 -0.74 16.57 18.35
N LEU A 49 0.48 17.13 18.32
CA LEU A 49 1.28 17.33 19.53
C LEU A 49 0.73 18.50 20.33
N SER A 50 0.72 18.42 21.65
CA SER A 50 0.43 19.57 22.51
C SER A 50 1.17 19.53 23.83
N TRP A 51 1.37 20.69 24.44
CA TRP A 51 2.09 20.84 25.71
C TRP A 51 1.48 21.96 26.55
N SER A 52 1.85 21.98 27.82
CA SER A 52 1.58 23.06 28.76
C SER A 52 2.84 23.88 29.01
N CYS A 53 2.73 25.19 28.98
CA CYS A 53 3.81 26.10 29.34
C CYS A 53 3.20 27.45 29.76
N SER A 54 3.86 28.16 30.66
CA SER A 54 3.43 29.47 31.15
C SER A 54 4.64 30.30 31.53
N ASP A 55 4.44 31.61 31.62
CA ASP A 55 5.48 32.55 31.97
C ASP A 55 5.19 33.21 33.34
N PRO A 56 6.19 33.33 34.25
CA PRO A 56 5.98 33.95 35.55
C PRO A 56 5.52 35.41 35.49
N ASP A 57 5.90 36.14 34.45
CA ASP A 57 5.56 37.55 34.19
C ASP A 57 4.36 37.69 33.23
N LYS A 58 3.80 36.57 32.78
CA LYS A 58 2.67 36.45 31.83
C LYS A 58 2.99 37.01 30.46
N ASP A 59 4.26 36.97 30.06
CA ASP A 59 4.66 37.30 28.70
C ASP A 59 4.07 36.31 27.68
N THR A 60 3.88 36.79 26.45
CA THR A 60 3.41 35.96 25.35
C THR A 60 4.52 35.03 24.90
N LEU A 61 4.25 33.73 24.92
CA LEU A 61 5.23 32.71 24.58
C LEU A 61 5.20 32.34 23.09
N LYS A 62 6.38 32.04 22.57
CA LYS A 62 6.60 31.34 21.30
C LYS A 62 7.43 30.10 21.53
N TYR A 63 7.34 29.14 20.61
CA TYR A 63 7.93 27.82 20.76
C TYR A 63 8.78 27.42 19.56
N ASP A 64 10.01 26.99 19.81
CA ASP A 64 10.79 26.26 18.82
C ASP A 64 10.51 24.77 18.99
N ILE A 65 10.07 24.13 17.91
CA ILE A 65 9.59 22.75 17.89
C ILE A 65 10.66 21.88 17.23
N TYR A 66 11.10 20.87 17.96
CA TYR A 66 11.99 19.84 17.47
C TYR A 66 11.20 18.55 17.34
N PHE A 67 11.28 17.88 16.20
CA PHE A 67 10.52 16.65 15.92
C PHE A 67 11.27 15.76 14.93
N GLY A 68 11.29 14.45 15.17
CA GLY A 68 11.88 13.49 14.23
C GLY A 68 11.90 12.07 14.77
N VAL A 69 12.54 11.16 14.05
CA VAL A 69 12.74 9.76 14.49
C VAL A 69 14.05 9.57 15.27
N ASP A 70 14.90 10.60 15.30
CA ASP A 70 16.15 10.61 16.07
C ASP A 70 15.92 11.03 17.52
N PRO A 71 16.52 10.36 18.52
CA PRO A 71 16.46 10.78 19.93
C PRO A 71 16.97 12.20 20.20
N ALA A 72 17.78 12.75 19.29
CA ALA A 72 18.14 14.17 19.25
C ALA A 72 17.38 14.82 18.07
N PRO A 73 16.09 15.14 18.23
CA PRO A 73 15.26 15.56 17.10
C PRO A 73 15.73 16.89 16.51
N PRO A 74 15.68 17.06 15.17
CA PRO A 74 16.02 18.33 14.51
C PRO A 74 14.95 19.40 14.77
N LEU A 75 15.34 20.67 14.65
CA LEU A 75 14.40 21.80 14.64
C LEU A 75 13.54 21.72 13.36
N VAL A 76 12.23 21.68 13.53
CA VAL A 76 11.28 21.62 12.40
C VAL A 76 10.47 22.91 12.24
N GLU A 77 10.23 23.65 13.33
CA GLU A 77 9.52 24.91 13.28
C GLU A 77 10.05 25.88 14.34
N LYS A 78 10.22 27.14 13.96
CA LYS A 78 10.72 28.21 14.83
C LYS A 78 9.61 29.20 15.15
N ASP A 79 9.59 29.73 16.36
CA ASP A 79 8.72 30.83 16.78
C ASP A 79 7.21 30.52 16.66
N HIS A 80 6.83 29.25 16.84
CA HIS A 80 5.44 28.78 16.78
C HIS A 80 4.59 29.44 17.90
N PRO A 81 3.39 29.99 17.60
CA PRO A 81 2.69 30.89 18.53
C PRO A 81 1.73 30.18 19.51
N THR A 82 1.41 28.91 19.28
CA THR A 82 0.41 28.16 20.07
C THR A 82 1.04 26.98 20.80
N ASN A 83 0.31 26.35 21.71
CA ASN A 83 0.79 25.21 22.49
C ASN A 83 0.38 23.85 21.89
N SER A 84 0.07 23.83 20.60
CA SER A 84 -0.29 22.63 19.84
C SER A 84 0.26 22.70 18.43
N TRP A 85 0.78 21.59 17.92
CA TRP A 85 1.40 21.52 16.62
C TRP A 85 1.08 20.21 15.91
N ASN A 86 0.67 20.31 14.64
CA ASN A 86 0.31 19.15 13.83
C ASN A 86 1.49 18.73 12.93
N PRO A 87 2.11 17.56 13.16
CA PRO A 87 3.21 17.05 12.32
C PRO A 87 2.75 16.54 10.94
N GLY A 88 1.44 16.45 10.69
CA GLY A 88 0.87 15.74 9.54
C GLY A 88 0.66 14.26 9.82
N ILE A 89 0.47 13.47 8.76
CA ILE A 89 0.31 12.01 8.87
C ILE A 89 1.67 11.36 9.11
N LEU A 90 1.77 10.63 10.20
CA LEU A 90 2.96 9.91 10.64
C LEU A 90 3.03 8.51 10.03
N SER A 91 4.24 7.94 10.01
CA SER A 91 4.43 6.54 9.63
C SER A 91 3.90 5.61 10.73
N TYR A 92 3.28 4.50 10.33
CA TYR A 92 2.89 3.43 11.25
C TYR A 92 4.11 2.80 11.95
N ASN A 93 3.89 2.24 13.13
CA ASN A 93 4.87 1.52 13.94
C ASN A 93 6.23 2.25 14.05
N THR A 94 6.19 3.56 14.22
CA THR A 94 7.37 4.43 14.23
C THR A 94 7.43 5.19 15.55
N THR A 95 8.61 5.20 16.17
CA THR A 95 8.87 6.01 17.36
C THR A 95 9.35 7.39 16.94
N TYR A 96 8.63 8.41 17.38
CA TYR A 96 8.97 9.81 17.19
C TYR A 96 9.42 10.44 18.50
N TYR A 97 10.41 11.31 18.40
CA TYR A 97 10.97 12.11 19.48
C TYR A 97 10.71 13.58 19.21
N TRP A 98 10.42 14.32 20.28
CA TRP A 98 10.14 15.74 20.16
C TRP A 98 10.50 16.52 21.41
N LYS A 99 10.78 17.80 21.23
CA LYS A 99 11.19 18.72 22.29
C LYS A 99 10.70 20.11 21.97
N ILE A 100 10.34 20.86 22.99
CA ILE A 100 9.89 22.25 22.88
C ILE A 100 10.87 23.16 23.62
N ILE A 101 11.28 24.27 22.98
CA ILE A 101 11.95 25.39 23.65
C ILE A 101 10.95 26.56 23.70
N ALA A 102 10.56 26.98 24.90
CA ALA A 102 9.68 28.14 25.10
C ALA A 102 10.49 29.43 25.18
N LYS A 103 10.00 30.50 24.56
CA LYS A 103 10.66 31.81 24.46
C LYS A 103 9.67 32.92 24.76
N ASP A 104 10.06 33.89 25.58
CA ASP A 104 9.23 35.03 26.01
C ASP A 104 9.35 36.27 25.10
N GLY A 105 10.29 36.29 24.15
CA GLY A 105 10.59 37.46 23.32
C GLY A 105 11.23 38.64 24.08
N LYS A 106 11.58 38.44 25.35
CA LYS A 106 12.29 39.36 26.26
C LYS A 106 13.71 38.87 26.61
N GLY A 107 14.11 37.74 26.04
CA GLY A 107 15.44 37.15 26.17
C GLY A 107 15.49 35.93 27.10
N GLY A 108 14.37 35.52 27.69
CA GLY A 108 14.25 34.27 28.42
C GLY A 108 13.84 33.13 27.49
N GLU A 109 14.58 32.02 27.61
CA GLU A 109 14.30 30.76 26.92
C GLU A 109 14.35 29.61 27.91
N THR A 110 13.52 28.59 27.74
CA THR A 110 13.57 27.39 28.58
C THR A 110 13.30 26.14 27.75
N SER A 111 14.24 25.20 27.79
CA SER A 111 14.13 23.90 27.11
C SER A 111 13.31 22.91 27.95
N GLY A 112 12.33 22.29 27.30
CA GLY A 112 11.67 21.09 27.79
C GLY A 112 12.56 19.84 27.71
N PRO A 113 12.15 18.74 28.35
CA PRO A 113 12.74 17.42 28.12
C PRO A 113 12.45 16.93 26.70
N VAL A 114 13.20 15.92 26.24
CA VAL A 114 12.83 15.17 25.03
C VAL A 114 11.76 14.15 25.40
N TRP A 115 10.61 14.25 24.76
CA TRP A 115 9.53 13.28 24.85
C TRP A 115 9.55 12.35 23.64
N HIS A 116 8.94 11.18 23.79
CA HIS A 116 8.74 10.27 22.67
C HIS A 116 7.40 9.55 22.72
N PHE A 117 6.94 9.05 21.59
CA PHE A 117 5.80 8.16 21.47
C PHE A 117 5.96 7.23 20.27
N THR A 118 5.23 6.13 20.25
CA THR A 118 5.21 5.16 19.13
C THR A 118 3.81 5.12 18.53
N THR A 119 3.73 5.27 17.21
CA THR A 119 2.46 5.20 16.47
C THR A 119 1.89 3.78 16.44
N GLU A 120 0.59 3.68 16.15
CA GLU A 120 -0.12 2.42 15.94
C GLU A 120 0.51 1.55 14.85
N SER A 121 0.24 0.24 14.90
CA SER A 121 0.71 -0.72 13.89
C SER A 121 0.00 -0.51 12.55
N THR A 122 0.65 -0.88 11.44
CA THR A 122 0.01 -0.86 10.12
C THR A 122 -1.23 -1.76 10.12
N PRO A 123 -2.39 -1.27 9.65
CA PRO A 123 -3.60 -2.11 9.51
C PRO A 123 -3.32 -3.34 8.65
N ILE A 124 -3.97 -4.46 8.96
CA ILE A 124 -3.88 -5.71 8.19
C ILE A 124 -5.21 -5.97 7.52
N TYR A 125 -5.17 -6.35 6.24
CA TYR A 125 -6.33 -6.68 5.42
C TYR A 125 -6.16 -8.03 4.73
N THR A 126 -7.25 -8.56 4.19
CA THR A 126 -7.24 -9.75 3.35
C THR A 126 -7.01 -9.37 1.89
N LEU A 127 -6.12 -10.11 1.24
CA LEU A 127 -5.88 -10.06 -0.19
C LEU A 127 -6.13 -11.44 -0.77
N THR A 128 -7.19 -11.56 -1.57
CA THR A 128 -7.55 -12.79 -2.27
C THR A 128 -7.16 -12.71 -3.74
N VAL A 129 -6.46 -13.71 -4.25
CA VAL A 129 -6.15 -13.88 -5.66
C VAL A 129 -6.74 -15.19 -6.14
N THR A 130 -7.53 -15.13 -7.20
CA THR A 130 -8.17 -16.29 -7.83
C THR A 130 -7.99 -16.26 -9.35
N THR A 131 -8.23 -17.39 -10.01
CA THR A 131 -8.11 -17.55 -11.46
C THR A 131 -9.41 -18.13 -12.05
N ILE A 132 -9.76 -17.71 -13.26
CA ILE A 132 -10.88 -18.22 -14.04
C ILE A 132 -10.44 -18.43 -15.50
N PRO A 133 -10.96 -19.43 -16.23
CA PRO A 133 -11.97 -20.40 -15.78
C PRO A 133 -11.40 -21.54 -14.91
N GLU A 134 -10.09 -21.59 -14.73
CA GLU A 134 -9.41 -22.70 -14.05
C GLU A 134 -8.90 -22.30 -12.67
N GLU A 135 -9.26 -23.07 -11.63
CA GLU A 135 -8.65 -22.98 -10.30
C GLU A 135 -7.40 -23.86 -10.18
N GLY A 136 -6.69 -23.77 -9.07
CA GLY A 136 -5.49 -24.59 -8.85
C GLY A 136 -4.29 -24.17 -9.72
N LEU A 137 -4.31 -22.98 -10.29
CA LEU A 137 -3.18 -22.40 -11.02
C LEU A 137 -2.21 -21.75 -10.04
N SER A 138 -0.92 -21.75 -10.39
CA SER A 138 0.12 -21.08 -9.64
C SER A 138 -0.01 -19.56 -9.80
N ILE A 139 -0.12 -18.88 -8.67
CA ILE A 139 -0.26 -17.43 -8.54
C ILE A 139 0.83 -16.89 -7.61
N GLU A 140 1.11 -15.60 -7.67
CA GLU A 140 2.07 -14.93 -6.80
C GLU A 140 1.39 -13.85 -5.96
N ILE A 141 1.76 -13.77 -4.68
CA ILE A 141 1.46 -12.65 -3.79
C ILE A 141 2.78 -12.24 -3.12
N ASP A 142 3.22 -11.00 -3.32
CA ASP A 142 4.49 -10.45 -2.83
C ASP A 142 5.71 -11.32 -3.18
N GLY A 143 5.73 -11.83 -4.42
CA GLY A 143 6.79 -12.70 -4.96
C GLY A 143 6.81 -14.12 -4.40
N LYS A 144 5.82 -14.50 -3.59
CA LYS A 144 5.66 -15.88 -3.10
C LYS A 144 4.60 -16.61 -3.92
N THR A 145 4.94 -17.81 -4.37
CA THR A 145 4.03 -18.65 -5.16
C THR A 145 3.04 -19.40 -4.27
N PHE A 146 1.78 -19.41 -4.70
CA PHE A 146 0.67 -20.13 -4.09
C PHE A 146 -0.20 -20.78 -5.18
N THR A 147 -1.16 -21.60 -4.77
CA THR A 147 -2.18 -22.19 -5.64
C THR A 147 -3.49 -21.41 -5.50
N SER A 148 -4.15 -21.07 -6.61
CA SER A 148 -5.43 -20.38 -6.62
C SER A 148 -6.61 -21.31 -6.22
N PRO A 149 -7.65 -20.80 -5.55
CA PRO A 149 -7.71 -19.47 -4.93
C PRO A 149 -6.83 -19.39 -3.67
N LYS A 150 -6.22 -18.23 -3.43
CA LYS A 150 -5.44 -17.96 -2.21
C LYS A 150 -5.89 -16.67 -1.55
N THR A 151 -6.15 -16.74 -0.24
CA THR A 151 -6.26 -15.56 0.63
C THR A 151 -5.01 -15.44 1.50
N ALA A 152 -4.44 -14.23 1.54
CA ALA A 152 -3.33 -13.85 2.41
C ALA A 152 -3.73 -12.66 3.29
N PHE A 153 -3.05 -12.51 4.43
CA PHE A 153 -3.15 -11.32 5.28
C PHE A 153 -1.96 -10.42 5.00
N VAL A 154 -2.22 -9.18 4.58
CA VAL A 154 -1.20 -8.21 4.16
C VAL A 154 -1.40 -6.87 4.86
N GLY A 155 -0.33 -6.11 5.07
CA GLY A 155 -0.42 -4.77 5.64
C GLY A 155 -1.07 -3.77 4.68
N LYS A 156 -1.57 -2.65 5.18
CA LYS A 156 -1.95 -1.51 4.33
C LYS A 156 -0.75 -1.06 3.52
N GLY A 157 -0.89 -0.93 2.21
CA GLY A 157 0.19 -0.44 1.35
C GLY A 157 0.24 -1.08 -0.03
N ASN A 158 1.40 -0.94 -0.67
CA ASN A 158 1.67 -1.52 -1.99
C ASN A 158 2.04 -3.01 -1.84
N HIS A 159 1.40 -3.84 -2.66
CA HIS A 159 1.64 -5.28 -2.79
C HIS A 159 1.80 -5.66 -4.26
N THR A 160 2.35 -6.85 -4.52
CA THR A 160 2.40 -7.42 -5.86
C THR A 160 1.54 -8.67 -5.97
N ILE A 161 0.83 -8.80 -7.09
CA ILE A 161 0.08 -10.00 -7.45
C ILE A 161 0.45 -10.46 -8.86
N GLY A 162 0.44 -11.76 -9.10
CA GLY A 162 0.77 -12.33 -10.40
C GLY A 162 0.14 -13.70 -10.63
N VAL A 163 0.18 -14.15 -11.88
CA VAL A 163 -0.13 -15.52 -12.30
C VAL A 163 1.06 -16.03 -13.08
N LEU A 164 1.59 -17.20 -12.73
CA LEU A 164 2.62 -17.83 -13.57
C LEU A 164 1.99 -18.13 -14.93
N SER A 165 2.65 -17.77 -16.02
CA SER A 165 2.06 -17.88 -17.35
C SER A 165 3.16 -18.09 -18.40
N PRO A 166 3.02 -19.06 -19.32
CA PRO A 166 1.95 -20.06 -19.40
C PRO A 166 2.03 -21.11 -18.28
N GLN A 167 0.93 -21.83 -18.07
CA GLN A 167 0.86 -23.02 -17.22
C GLN A 167 0.23 -24.17 -17.98
N TYR A 168 0.65 -25.40 -17.68
CA TYR A 168 0.22 -26.59 -18.37
C TYR A 168 -0.41 -27.59 -17.39
N LYS A 169 -1.46 -28.28 -17.84
CA LYS A 169 -2.04 -29.43 -17.13
C LYS A 169 -2.44 -30.50 -18.14
N ASP A 170 -2.30 -31.74 -17.71
CA ASP A 170 -2.95 -32.89 -18.34
C ASP A 170 -4.45 -32.94 -17.98
N ARG A 171 -5.32 -32.89 -19.01
CA ARG A 171 -6.79 -32.84 -18.91
C ARG A 171 -7.51 -33.90 -19.72
N SER A 172 -6.82 -34.69 -20.53
CA SER A 172 -7.45 -35.74 -21.33
C SER A 172 -6.68 -37.05 -21.28
N ASN A 173 -7.32 -38.12 -21.75
CA ASN A 173 -6.62 -39.39 -22.02
C ASN A 173 -6.35 -39.57 -23.52
N TRP A 174 -6.61 -38.55 -24.34
CA TRP A 174 -6.49 -38.62 -25.80
C TRP A 174 -5.08 -38.31 -26.25
N VAL A 175 -4.45 -37.34 -25.59
CA VAL A 175 -3.09 -36.88 -25.85
C VAL A 175 -2.23 -37.23 -24.63
N SER A 176 -1.00 -37.65 -24.85
CA SER A 176 -0.08 -38.02 -23.76
C SER A 176 0.65 -36.80 -23.21
N GLY A 177 0.66 -36.64 -21.88
CA GLY A 177 1.34 -35.54 -21.19
C GLY A 177 0.45 -34.31 -21.02
N ASP A 178 1.03 -33.17 -20.67
CA ASP A 178 0.24 -31.95 -20.53
C ASP A 178 -0.32 -31.52 -21.89
N ASP A 179 -1.65 -31.35 -21.93
CA ASP A 179 -2.41 -31.15 -23.16
C ASP A 179 -3.34 -29.93 -23.11
N THR A 180 -3.31 -29.19 -22.00
CA THR A 180 -4.05 -27.96 -21.80
C THR A 180 -3.12 -26.85 -21.31
N GLU A 181 -3.11 -25.73 -22.02
CA GLU A 181 -2.32 -24.54 -21.71
C GLU A 181 -3.22 -23.41 -21.20
N TYR A 182 -2.79 -22.76 -20.13
CA TYR A 182 -3.44 -21.61 -19.51
C TYR A 182 -2.52 -20.39 -19.60
N VAL A 183 -2.97 -19.34 -20.26
CA VAL A 183 -2.21 -18.10 -20.48
C VAL A 183 -2.94 -16.94 -19.83
N PHE A 184 -2.27 -16.19 -18.95
CA PHE A 184 -2.84 -14.97 -18.36
C PHE A 184 -3.33 -14.01 -19.45
N ASP A 185 -4.58 -13.54 -19.34
CA ASP A 185 -5.18 -12.54 -20.23
C ASP A 185 -5.26 -11.18 -19.52
N ARG A 186 -6.05 -11.11 -18.44
CA ARG A 186 -6.31 -9.86 -17.71
C ARG A 186 -6.83 -10.10 -16.30
N TRP A 187 -6.77 -9.08 -15.47
CA TRP A 187 -7.47 -9.03 -14.19
C TRP A 187 -8.94 -8.59 -14.35
N ASN A 188 -9.77 -8.84 -13.34
CA ASN A 188 -11.19 -8.46 -13.29
C ASN A 188 -11.46 -6.95 -13.36
N ASP A 189 -10.45 -6.12 -13.14
CA ASP A 189 -10.50 -4.66 -13.36
C ASP A 189 -10.04 -4.23 -14.76
N GLY A 190 -9.78 -5.18 -15.66
CA GLY A 190 -9.35 -4.95 -17.04
C GLY A 190 -7.85 -4.73 -17.23
N ASN A 191 -7.06 -4.75 -16.15
CA ASN A 191 -5.60 -4.57 -16.25
C ASN A 191 -4.92 -5.81 -16.85
N THR A 192 -3.94 -5.60 -17.74
CA THR A 192 -3.22 -6.67 -18.45
C THR A 192 -1.76 -6.86 -18.00
N GLN A 193 -1.31 -6.16 -16.95
CA GLN A 193 0.03 -6.33 -16.39
C GLN A 193 0.09 -7.59 -15.52
N ASN A 194 1.17 -8.36 -15.68
CA ASN A 194 1.42 -9.57 -14.91
C ASN A 194 2.94 -9.83 -14.77
N PRO A 195 3.50 -9.79 -13.55
CA PRO A 195 2.87 -9.38 -12.29
C PRO A 195 2.45 -7.90 -12.30
N ARG A 196 1.59 -7.49 -11.36
CA ARG A 196 1.19 -6.09 -11.17
C ARG A 196 1.25 -5.65 -9.72
N ASN A 197 1.40 -4.34 -9.56
CA ASN A 197 1.28 -3.68 -8.26
C ASN A 197 -0.19 -3.39 -7.94
N VAL A 198 -0.56 -3.54 -6.68
CA VAL A 198 -1.87 -3.17 -6.12
C VAL A 198 -1.68 -2.41 -4.82
N TYR A 199 -2.58 -1.47 -4.51
CA TYR A 199 -2.60 -0.79 -3.22
C TYR A 199 -3.74 -1.34 -2.39
N ILE A 200 -3.45 -1.80 -1.18
CA ILE A 200 -4.40 -2.41 -0.26
C ILE A 200 -4.66 -1.43 0.88
N ASP A 201 -5.88 -0.92 0.97
CA ASP A 201 -6.39 -0.06 2.05
C ASP A 201 -7.68 -0.59 2.71
N GLY A 202 -8.11 -1.77 2.26
CA GLY A 202 -9.22 -2.57 2.75
C GLY A 202 -9.12 -4.00 2.22
N ASP A 203 -10.05 -4.86 2.62
CA ASP A 203 -10.15 -6.22 2.07
C ASP A 203 -10.36 -6.20 0.56
N ALA A 204 -9.58 -6.98 -0.19
CA ALA A 204 -9.57 -6.94 -1.65
C ALA A 204 -9.55 -8.35 -2.27
N THR A 205 -10.19 -8.48 -3.43
CA THR A 205 -10.16 -9.70 -4.25
C THR A 205 -9.84 -9.37 -5.70
N TYR A 206 -8.82 -10.02 -6.25
CA TYR A 206 -8.41 -9.93 -7.64
C TYR A 206 -8.61 -11.27 -8.33
N THR A 207 -9.29 -11.26 -9.47
CA THR A 207 -9.53 -12.46 -10.29
C THR A 207 -8.80 -12.32 -11.61
N ALA A 208 -7.85 -13.20 -11.89
CA ALA A 208 -7.19 -13.29 -13.17
C ALA A 208 -8.00 -14.17 -14.14
N SER A 209 -8.37 -13.62 -15.29
CA SER A 209 -8.86 -14.38 -16.42
C SER A 209 -7.67 -14.95 -17.19
N VAL A 210 -7.73 -16.24 -17.50
CA VAL A 210 -6.75 -16.92 -18.35
C VAL A 210 -7.42 -17.41 -19.63
N SER A 211 -6.72 -17.27 -20.75
CA SER A 211 -7.06 -17.93 -22.00
C SER A 211 -6.68 -19.40 -21.91
N VAL A 212 -7.54 -20.28 -22.43
CA VAL A 212 -7.32 -21.73 -22.45
C VAL A 212 -7.01 -22.15 -23.88
N PHE A 213 -6.01 -23.01 -24.04
CA PHE A 213 -5.66 -23.65 -25.30
C PHE A 213 -5.60 -25.16 -25.09
N TYR A 214 -6.09 -25.92 -26.06
CA TYR A 214 -6.03 -27.37 -26.05
C TYR A 214 -5.06 -27.87 -27.12
N TYR A 215 -4.28 -28.89 -26.77
CA TYR A 215 -3.41 -29.54 -27.72
C TYR A 215 -4.23 -30.42 -28.66
N VAL A 216 -4.05 -30.20 -29.96
CA VAL A 216 -4.57 -31.07 -31.01
C VAL A 216 -3.38 -31.81 -31.62
N ASP A 217 -3.36 -33.12 -31.44
CA ASP A 217 -2.34 -34.02 -31.96
C ASP A 217 -2.83 -34.67 -33.25
N PHE A 218 -2.17 -34.37 -34.36
CA PHE A 218 -2.44 -34.94 -35.68
C PHE A 218 -1.43 -36.04 -36.01
N ASP A 219 -1.94 -37.19 -36.45
CA ASP A 219 -1.18 -38.29 -37.02
C ASP A 219 -1.73 -38.62 -38.43
N VAL A 220 -0.92 -39.24 -39.29
CA VAL A 220 -1.32 -39.60 -40.65
C VAL A 220 -1.06 -41.08 -40.90
N VAL A 221 -2.14 -41.83 -41.15
CA VAL A 221 -2.05 -43.25 -41.55
C VAL A 221 -2.21 -43.36 -43.06
N GLY A 222 -1.13 -43.77 -43.75
CA GLY A 222 -1.09 -43.92 -45.21
C GLY A 222 -0.15 -42.92 -45.88
N GLY A 223 -0.35 -42.66 -47.18
CA GLY A 223 0.50 -41.76 -47.96
C GLY A 223 -0.16 -40.43 -48.25
N GLY A 224 0.45 -39.34 -47.77
CA GLY A 224 -0.08 -37.99 -47.89
C GLY A 224 0.44 -37.09 -46.79
N GLY A 225 -0.23 -35.95 -46.60
CA GLY A 225 0.01 -35.04 -45.49
C GLY A 225 -1.24 -34.25 -45.13
N LEU A 226 -1.08 -33.30 -44.22
CA LEU A 226 -2.13 -32.40 -43.75
C LEU A 226 -1.75 -30.95 -44.04
N ASN A 227 -2.75 -30.09 -44.21
CA ASN A 227 -2.57 -28.64 -44.30
C ASN A 227 -2.37 -27.94 -42.94
N ILE A 228 -2.36 -28.71 -41.84
CA ILE A 228 -2.35 -28.25 -40.45
C ILE A 228 -1.37 -29.11 -39.64
N ASN A 229 -0.82 -28.56 -38.56
CA ASN A 229 0.16 -29.24 -37.70
C ASN A 229 -0.39 -29.48 -36.30
N SER A 230 0.20 -30.42 -35.56
CA SER A 230 -0.07 -30.56 -34.12
C SER A 230 0.33 -29.29 -33.35
N GLY A 231 -0.43 -28.96 -32.30
CA GLY A 231 -0.14 -27.79 -31.48
C GLY A 231 -1.30 -27.37 -30.57
N TYR A 232 -1.05 -26.31 -29.80
CA TYR A 232 -2.06 -25.67 -28.95
C TYR A 232 -2.93 -24.72 -29.77
N TYR A 233 -4.24 -24.95 -29.73
CA TYR A 233 -5.24 -24.11 -30.38
C TYR A 233 -6.18 -23.52 -29.33
N ALA A 234 -6.61 -22.27 -29.55
CA ALA A 234 -7.46 -21.57 -28.59
C ALA A 234 -8.80 -22.28 -28.40
N ALA A 235 -9.19 -22.49 -27.15
CA ALA A 235 -10.44 -23.14 -26.80
C ALA A 235 -11.64 -22.39 -27.41
N GLY A 236 -12.60 -23.15 -27.94
CA GLY A 236 -13.80 -22.65 -28.61
C GLY A 236 -13.62 -22.24 -30.08
N THR A 237 -12.40 -22.27 -30.62
CA THR A 237 -12.15 -22.00 -32.05
C THR A 237 -12.45 -23.23 -32.91
N SER A 238 -12.72 -23.01 -34.20
CA SER A 238 -12.80 -24.09 -35.19
C SER A 238 -11.58 -24.05 -36.11
N ILE A 239 -10.89 -25.18 -36.24
CA ILE A 239 -9.75 -25.36 -37.14
C ILE A 239 -10.16 -26.20 -38.35
N LEU A 240 -9.63 -25.88 -39.53
CA LEU A 240 -9.93 -26.57 -40.78
C LEU A 240 -8.78 -27.51 -41.15
N ALA A 241 -9.00 -28.81 -41.04
CA ALA A 241 -8.05 -29.84 -41.45
C ALA A 241 -8.42 -30.41 -42.83
N GLU A 242 -7.44 -30.51 -43.72
CA GLU A 242 -7.57 -31.07 -45.06
C GLU A 242 -6.50 -32.13 -45.25
N ALA A 243 -6.93 -33.37 -45.50
CA ALA A 243 -6.05 -34.44 -45.93
C ALA A 243 -5.66 -34.22 -47.39
N GLN A 244 -4.36 -34.34 -47.67
CA GLN A 244 -3.77 -34.21 -48.99
C GLN A 244 -3.13 -35.54 -49.40
N PRO A 245 -3.92 -36.52 -49.93
CA PRO A 245 -3.41 -37.82 -50.33
C PRO A 245 -2.35 -37.69 -51.43
N SER A 246 -1.26 -38.44 -51.30
CA SER A 246 -0.27 -38.57 -52.37
C SER A 246 -0.80 -39.46 -53.51
N SER A 247 -0.13 -39.45 -54.66
CA SER A 247 -0.48 -40.31 -55.79
C SER A 247 -0.61 -41.78 -55.37
N GLY A 248 -1.74 -42.42 -55.71
CA GLY A 248 -2.05 -43.79 -55.33
C GLY A 248 -2.80 -43.95 -54.01
N TYR A 249 -3.08 -42.86 -53.28
CA TYR A 249 -3.88 -42.83 -52.07
C TYR A 249 -5.17 -42.02 -52.27
N THR A 250 -6.21 -42.38 -51.53
CA THR A 250 -7.46 -41.62 -51.41
C THR A 250 -7.79 -41.44 -49.94
N PHE A 251 -8.38 -40.31 -49.58
CA PHE A 251 -8.91 -40.10 -48.25
C PHE A 251 -10.02 -41.12 -47.94
N ASP A 252 -10.01 -41.72 -46.74
CA ASP A 252 -11.04 -42.66 -46.26
C ASP A 252 -11.88 -42.03 -45.15
N TYR A 253 -11.26 -41.71 -44.02
CA TYR A 253 -11.90 -41.04 -42.88
C TYR A 253 -10.87 -40.32 -41.99
N TRP A 254 -11.39 -39.46 -41.11
CA TRP A 254 -10.70 -38.97 -39.91
C TRP A 254 -11.18 -39.75 -38.70
N GLU A 255 -10.28 -40.12 -37.79
CA GLU A 255 -10.62 -40.57 -36.44
C GLU A 255 -10.27 -39.47 -35.43
N ILE A 256 -11.29 -38.87 -34.83
CA ILE A 256 -11.12 -37.82 -33.82
C ILE A 256 -11.63 -38.36 -32.50
N ASN A 257 -10.73 -38.56 -31.52
CA ASN A 257 -11.06 -39.09 -30.20
C ASN A 257 -11.94 -40.38 -30.29
N GLY A 258 -11.58 -41.28 -31.21
CA GLY A 258 -12.28 -42.55 -31.46
C GLY A 258 -13.56 -42.45 -32.31
N GLN A 259 -13.93 -41.26 -32.80
CA GLN A 259 -15.09 -41.07 -33.68
C GLN A 259 -14.70 -40.86 -35.14
N ILE A 260 -15.46 -41.48 -36.04
CA ILE A 260 -15.17 -41.51 -37.49
C ILE A 260 -15.93 -40.40 -38.23
N TYR A 261 -15.21 -39.64 -39.05
CA TYR A 261 -15.75 -38.60 -39.92
C TYR A 261 -15.29 -38.79 -41.37
N ARG A 262 -16.20 -38.66 -42.34
CA ARG A 262 -15.91 -38.98 -43.76
C ARG A 262 -15.86 -37.78 -44.71
N ASN A 263 -15.92 -36.57 -44.17
CA ASN A 263 -15.79 -35.35 -44.96
C ASN A 263 -14.32 -34.92 -45.04
N ASN A 264 -13.87 -34.48 -46.21
CA ASN A 264 -12.57 -33.84 -46.40
C ASN A 264 -12.75 -32.60 -47.29
N PRO A 265 -12.41 -31.38 -46.83
CA PRO A 265 -11.86 -31.05 -45.50
C PRO A 265 -12.87 -31.20 -44.34
N ILE A 266 -12.37 -31.19 -43.10
CA ILE A 266 -13.15 -31.24 -41.86
C ILE A 266 -12.92 -29.99 -41.00
N SER A 267 -14.00 -29.46 -40.41
CA SER A 267 -13.94 -28.42 -39.38
C SER A 267 -13.98 -29.07 -38.01
N ILE A 268 -12.95 -28.85 -37.19
CA ILE A 268 -12.79 -29.42 -35.86
C ILE A 268 -12.97 -28.30 -34.82
N LEU A 269 -13.96 -28.42 -33.93
CA LEU A 269 -14.12 -27.52 -32.79
C LEU A 269 -13.08 -27.87 -31.73
N VAL A 270 -12.31 -26.89 -31.26
CA VAL A 270 -11.30 -27.07 -30.20
C VAL A 270 -11.94 -26.85 -28.83
N ASP A 271 -12.69 -27.83 -28.34
CA ASP A 271 -13.41 -27.81 -27.05
C ASP A 271 -12.78 -28.68 -25.96
N GLU A 272 -11.84 -29.53 -26.34
CA GLU A 272 -11.00 -30.38 -25.48
C GLU A 272 -9.71 -30.74 -26.24
N PRO A 273 -8.70 -31.32 -25.58
CA PRO A 273 -7.56 -31.91 -26.28
C PRO A 273 -8.02 -33.01 -27.23
N LYS A 274 -7.39 -33.09 -28.41
CA LYS A 274 -7.82 -34.02 -29.46
C LYS A 274 -6.66 -34.80 -30.02
N ARG A 275 -6.91 -36.09 -30.25
CA ARG A 275 -6.11 -36.92 -31.13
C ARG A 275 -6.88 -37.12 -32.43
N VAL A 276 -6.26 -36.74 -33.54
CA VAL A 276 -6.80 -36.76 -34.90
C VAL A 276 -5.92 -37.64 -35.76
N VAL A 277 -6.48 -38.69 -36.35
CA VAL A 277 -5.78 -39.64 -37.24
C VAL A 277 -6.45 -39.70 -38.60
#